data_AF-A0A2R6RHF2-F1
#
_entry.id   AF-A0A2R6RHF2-F1
#
_cell.length_a   1.000
_cell.length_b   1.000
_cell.length_c   1.000
_cell.angle_alpha   90.00
_cell.angle_beta   90.00
_cell.angle_gamma   90.00
#
_symmetry.space_group_name_H-M   'P 1'
#
loop_
_entity.id
_entity.type
_entity.pdbx_description
1 polymer ?
#
loop_
_entity_poly.entity_id
_entity_poly.type
_entity_poly.pdbx_seq_one_letter_code
_entity_poly.pdbx_strand_id
1 'polypeptide(L)' 'MGLMMLKKMVLFFLIFSASLLSTSFAGRRLVNNSAKQVDAPHEGGSTIHERLLRVNTKDYGTYDPAPTFVKPPFKLIPN' A
#
# COMPACT_ATOMS: atom_id res chain seq x y z
N MET A 1 -27.81 -35.76 28.30
CA MET A 1 -27.43 -34.32 28.31
C MET A 1 -26.00 -34.06 27.82
N GLY A 2 -24.99 -34.83 28.25
CA GLY A 2 -23.57 -34.54 27.98
C GLY A 2 -23.15 -34.50 26.50
N LEU A 3 -23.62 -35.43 25.67
CA LEU A 3 -23.28 -35.46 24.24
C LEU A 3 -23.78 -34.21 23.49
N MET A 4 -24.96 -33.73 23.83
CA MET A 4 -25.54 -32.53 23.20
C MET A 4 -24.81 -31.26 23.61
N MET A 5 -24.26 -31.22 24.83
CA MET A 5 -23.40 -30.13 25.30
C MET A 5 -22.03 -30.17 24.60
N LEU A 6 -21.44 -31.34 24.41
CA LEU A 6 -20.17 -31.48 23.69
C LEU A 6 -20.28 -30.98 22.23
N LYS A 7 -21.35 -31.33 21.52
CA LYS A 7 -21.60 -30.86 20.13
C LYS A 7 -21.71 -29.34 20.05
N LYS A 8 -22.32 -28.69 21.05
CA LYS A 8 -22.43 -27.23 21.13
C LYS A 8 -21.07 -26.57 21.39
N MET A 9 -20.25 -27.13 22.26
CA MET A 9 -18.90 -26.61 22.54
C MET A 9 -17.97 -26.76 21.33
N VAL A 10 -18.05 -27.88 20.61
CA VAL A 10 -17.30 -28.10 19.36
C VAL A 10 -17.72 -27.09 18.30
N LEU A 11 -19.03 -26.84 18.13
CA LEU A 11 -19.54 -25.86 17.19
C LEU A 11 -19.06 -24.44 17.53
N PHE A 12 -19.09 -24.06 18.81
CA PHE A 12 -18.60 -22.75 19.25
C PHE A 12 -17.11 -22.57 18.97
N PHE A 13 -16.30 -23.59 19.29
CA PHE A 13 -14.86 -23.57 19.02
C PHE A 13 -14.54 -23.47 17.52
N LEU A 14 -15.33 -24.14 16.67
CA LEU A 14 -15.20 -24.08 15.21
C LEU A 14 -15.51 -22.68 14.66
N ILE A 15 -16.55 -22.02 15.16
CA ILE A 15 -16.92 -20.66 14.73
C ILE A 15 -15.85 -19.66 15.19
N PHE A 16 -15.37 -19.80 16.43
CA PHE A 16 -14.34 -18.94 16.99
C PHE A 16 -13.02 -19.05 16.22
N SER A 17 -12.59 -20.27 15.89
CA SER A 17 -11.36 -20.48 15.10
C SER A 17 -11.50 -19.96 13.67
N ALA A 18 -12.64 -20.15 13.02
CA ALA A 18 -12.90 -19.60 11.69
C ALA A 18 -12.86 -18.05 11.67
N SER A 19 -13.32 -17.39 12.74
CA SER A 19 -13.25 -15.93 12.86
C SER A 19 -11.82 -15.40 13.00
N LEU A 20 -10.90 -16.19 13.57
CA LEU A 20 -9.48 -15.83 13.67
C LEU A 20 -8.75 -15.97 12.34
N LEU A 21 -9.25 -16.79 11.42
CA LEU A 21 -8.72 -16.98 10.06
C LEU A 21 -9.19 -15.88 9.08
N SER A 22 -9.46 -14.66 9.56
CA SER A 22 -9.66 -13.50 8.69
C SER A 22 -8.33 -13.09 8.04
N THR A 23 -7.95 -13.86 7.03
CA THR A 23 -6.85 -13.54 6.14
C THR A 23 -7.34 -12.42 5.22
N SER A 24 -7.10 -11.18 5.64
CA SER A 24 -7.14 -10.03 4.73
C SER A 24 -6.10 -10.28 3.64
N PHE A 25 -6.54 -10.86 2.52
CA PHE A 25 -5.71 -11.03 1.34
C PHE A 25 -5.65 -9.69 0.61
N ALA A 26 -4.97 -8.72 1.21
CA ALA A 26 -4.51 -7.52 0.51
C ALA A 26 -3.30 -7.90 -0.38
N GLY A 27 -3.53 -8.77 -1.36
CA GLY A 27 -2.74 -8.92 -2.59
C GLY A 27 -1.23 -9.14 -2.50
N ARG A 28 -0.62 -9.41 -1.34
CA ARG A 28 0.81 -9.76 -1.28
C ARG A 28 1.01 -11.23 -1.57
N ARG A 29 1.12 -11.53 -2.87
CA ARG A 29 1.73 -12.76 -3.38
C ARG A 29 3.11 -12.92 -2.72
N LEU A 30 3.27 -13.97 -1.90
CA LEU A 30 4.59 -14.39 -1.41
C LEU A 30 5.37 -14.90 -2.63
N VAL A 31 6.17 -14.02 -3.23
CA VAL A 31 7.09 -14.39 -4.31
C VAL A 31 8.21 -15.23 -3.73
N ASN A 32 8.10 -16.54 -3.91
CA ASN A 32 9.21 -17.45 -3.72
C ASN A 32 10.22 -17.17 -4.84
N ASN A 33 11.29 -16.44 -4.53
CA ASN A 33 12.41 -16.24 -5.44
C ASN A 33 13.23 -17.53 -5.51
N SER A 34 12.74 -18.52 -6.26
CA SER A 34 13.61 -19.55 -6.81
C SER A 34 14.25 -19.00 -8.07
N ALA A 35 15.49 -18.52 -7.90
CA ALA A 35 16.35 -18.08 -8.97
C ALA A 35 16.45 -19.16 -10.06
N LYS A 36 16.01 -18.84 -11.28
CA LYS A 36 16.52 -19.48 -12.49
C LYS A 36 16.61 -18.43 -13.61
N GLN A 37 17.83 -17.93 -13.71
CA GLN A 37 18.47 -17.38 -14.89
C GLN A 37 18.06 -18.11 -16.17
N VAL A 38 17.53 -17.38 -17.16
CA VAL A 38 17.67 -17.67 -18.59
C VAL A 38 17.74 -16.34 -19.33
N ASP A 39 18.86 -16.13 -20.00
CA ASP A 39 19.12 -15.03 -20.93
C ASP A 39 18.26 -15.13 -22.22
N ALA A 40 18.12 -13.97 -22.87
CA ALA A 40 17.90 -13.70 -24.30
C ALA A 40 16.57 -13.01 -24.69
N PRO A 41 16.61 -12.13 -25.72
CA PRO A 41 15.72 -10.99 -25.86
C PRO A 41 14.49 -11.34 -26.70
N HIS A 42 13.30 -11.02 -26.20
CA HIS A 42 12.09 -11.06 -27.00
C HIS A 42 11.46 -9.67 -27.09
N GLU A 43 11.44 -9.19 -28.33
CA GLU A 43 10.63 -8.07 -28.80
C GLU A 43 9.16 -8.26 -28.43
N GLY A 44 8.47 -7.15 -28.13
CA GLY A 44 7.01 -7.08 -28.21
C GLY A 44 6.21 -7.41 -26.94
N GLY A 45 6.81 -7.42 -25.75
CA GLY A 45 6.07 -7.49 -24.49
C GLY A 45 5.97 -6.12 -23.85
N SER A 46 4.76 -5.64 -23.58
CA SER A 46 4.50 -4.37 -22.89
C SER A 46 5.45 -4.20 -21.71
N THR A 47 6.44 -3.31 -21.86
CA THR A 47 7.26 -2.80 -20.78
C THR A 47 6.36 -1.96 -19.88
N ILE A 48 5.54 -2.63 -19.10
CA ILE A 48 4.86 -2.03 -17.97
C ILE A 48 5.98 -1.69 -17.00
N HIS A 49 6.56 -0.50 -17.18
CA HIS A 49 7.39 0.09 -16.15
C HIS A 49 6.49 0.19 -14.92
N GLU A 50 6.79 -0.62 -13.94
CA GLU A 50 6.14 -0.60 -12.65
C GLU A 50 6.32 0.82 -12.10
N ARG A 51 5.29 1.67 -12.27
CA ARG A 51 5.23 2.98 -11.63
C ARG A 51 4.94 2.75 -10.16
N LEU A 52 5.94 2.25 -9.44
CA LEU A 52 5.93 2.21 -8.00
C LEU A 52 5.90 3.66 -7.54
N LEU A 53 4.81 4.04 -6.88
CA LEU A 53 4.71 5.32 -6.18
C LEU A 53 5.72 5.27 -5.02
N ARG A 54 6.97 5.60 -5.31
CA ARG A 54 8.01 5.72 -4.30
C ARG A 54 7.75 7.01 -3.55
N VAL A 55 7.25 6.89 -2.31
CA VAL A 55 7.06 8.03 -1.43
C VAL A 55 8.43 8.64 -1.14
N ASN A 56 8.76 9.70 -1.84
CA ASN A 56 9.98 10.46 -1.63
C ASN A 56 9.67 11.59 -0.65
N THR A 57 10.06 11.41 0.61
CA THR A 57 9.89 12.42 1.65
C THR A 57 10.95 13.51 1.61
N LYS A 58 11.93 13.40 0.70
CA LYS A 58 13.01 14.38 0.54
C LYS A 58 12.61 15.59 -0.32
N ASP A 59 11.45 15.54 -0.96
CA ASP A 59 10.99 16.59 -1.88
C ASP A 59 10.39 17.80 -1.15
N TYR A 60 10.15 17.69 0.16
CA TYR A 60 9.54 18.74 0.96
C TYR A 60 10.50 19.88 1.35
N GLY A 61 11.80 19.76 1.03
CA GLY A 61 12.79 20.78 1.38
C GLY A 61 12.82 21.10 2.88
N THR A 62 13.62 22.10 3.27
CA THR A 62 13.46 22.73 4.58
C THR A 62 12.31 23.73 4.48
N TYR A 63 11.48 23.81 5.52
CA TYR A 63 10.41 24.79 5.61
C TYR A 63 10.97 26.21 5.38
N ASP A 64 10.62 26.80 4.24
CA ASP A 64 10.80 28.22 3.98
C ASP A 64 9.57 28.93 4.55
N PRO A 65 9.70 29.69 5.65
CA PRO A 65 8.55 30.27 6.32
C PRO A 65 7.72 31.10 5.36
N ALA A 66 6.39 31.06 5.56
CA ALA A 66 5.47 31.85 4.76
C ALA A 66 5.97 33.29 4.69
N PRO A 67 6.07 33.87 3.47
CA PRO A 67 6.54 35.23 3.32
C PRO A 67 5.70 36.11 4.24
N THR A 68 6.37 36.97 5.01
CA THR A 68 5.69 37.96 5.85
C THR A 68 4.60 38.63 5.00
N PHE A 69 3.41 38.89 5.57
CA PHE A 69 2.30 39.58 4.90
C PHE A 69 2.68 41.02 4.55
N VAL A 70 3.63 41.19 3.66
CA VAL A 70 4.09 42.46 3.13
C VAL A 70 3.31 42.70 1.86
N LYS A 71 2.71 43.88 1.76
CA LYS A 71 2.07 44.33 0.54
C LYS A 71 3.12 44.29 -0.59
N PRO A 72 2.88 43.56 -1.71
CA PRO A 72 3.82 43.56 -2.82
C PRO A 72 3.99 44.99 -3.35
N PRO A 73 5.18 45.34 -3.86
CA PRO A 73 5.44 46.68 -4.38
C PRO A 73 4.42 47.00 -5.48
N PHE A 74 3.69 48.10 -5.29
CA PHE A 74 2.71 48.54 -6.27
C PHE A 74 3.42 49.31 -7.38
N LYS A 75 3.01 49.08 -8.64
CA LYS A 75 3.39 49.94 -9.76
C LYS A 75 2.19 50.83 -10.08
N LEU A 76 2.44 52.13 -10.26
CA LEU A 76 1.44 53.04 -10.81
C LEU A 76 1.20 52.65 -12.28
N ILE A 77 -0.04 52.32 -12.62
CA ILE A 77 -0.46 52.14 -14.00
C ILE A 77 -0.86 53.54 -14.51
N PRO A 78 -0.18 54.11 -15.52
CA PRO A 78 -0.58 55.38 -16.10
C PRO A 78 -1.93 55.24 -16.82
N ASN A 79 -2.78 56.27 -16.69
CA ASN A 79 -4.02 56.44 -17.47
C ASN A 79 -3.73 56.83 -18.92
#